data_AF-A0A1M4ZL45-F1
#
_entry.id   AF-A0A1M4ZL45-F1
#
_cell.length_a   1.000
_cell.length_b   1.000
_cell.length_c   1.000
_cell.angle_alpha   90.00
_cell.angle_beta   90.00
_cell.angle_gamma   90.00
#
_symmetry.space_group_name_H-M   'P 1'
#
loop_
_entity.id
_entity.type
_entity.pdbx_description
1 polymer ?
#
loop_
_entity_poly.entity_id
_entity_poly.type
_entity_poly.pdbx_seq_one_letter_code
_entity_poly.pdbx_strand_id
1 'polypeptide(L)' 'KLQIDTIRLKLMKIASRIVRSSRYIIFKLCSSYAYKNDFYEIVANIHKLE' A
#
# COMPACT_ATOMS: atom_id res chain seq x y z
N LYS A 1 7.87 -29.87 -0.14
CA LYS A 1 6.68 -29.26 0.52
C LYS A 1 7.05 -28.06 1.40
N LEU A 2 7.92 -28.21 2.40
CA LEU A 2 8.34 -27.12 3.33
C LEU A 2 8.84 -25.82 2.66
N GLN A 3 9.51 -25.91 1.51
CA GLN A 3 10.02 -24.74 0.80
C GLN A 3 8.91 -23.82 0.27
N ILE A 4 7.81 -24.39 -0.21
CA ILE A 4 6.66 -23.62 -0.72
C ILE A 4 6.00 -22.85 0.44
N ASP A 5 5.80 -23.51 1.58
CA ASP A 5 5.25 -22.85 2.77
C ASP A 5 6.16 -21.75 3.30
N THR A 6 7.47 -21.94 3.21
CA THR A 6 8.46 -20.92 3.61
C THR A 6 8.40 -19.70 2.69
N ILE A 7 8.33 -19.91 1.37
CA ILE A 7 8.19 -18.83 0.39
C ILE A 7 6.87 -18.08 0.61
N ARG A 8 5.76 -18.81 0.78
CA ARG A 8 4.43 -18.24 1.04
C ARG A 8 4.43 -17.39 2.32
N LEU A 9 5.06 -17.87 3.38
CA LEU A 9 5.19 -17.12 4.63
C LEU A 9 6.01 -15.83 4.44
N LYS A 10 7.11 -15.89 3.68
CA LYS A 10 7.93 -14.69 3.37
C LYS A 10 7.13 -13.67 2.57
N LEU A 11 6.39 -14.09 1.55
CA LEU A 11 5.53 -13.21 0.76
C LEU A 11 4.45 -12.55 1.63
N MET A 12 3.81 -13.32 2.52
CA MET A 12 2.78 -12.79 3.42
C MET A 12 3.35 -11.78 4.42
N LYS A 13 4.58 -11.99 4.92
CA LYS A 13 5.30 -11.01 5.75
C LYS A 13 5.62 -9.71 5.00
N ILE A 14 6.00 -9.81 3.72
CA ILE A 14 6.26 -8.62 2.88
C ILE A 14 4.95 -7.87 2.63
N ALA A 15 3.90 -8.56 2.18
CA ALA A 15 2.59 -7.97 1.91
C ALA A 15 2.00 -7.26 3.14
N SER A 16 2.05 -7.89 4.31
CA SER A 16 1.55 -7.30 5.56
C SER A 16 2.32 -6.04 5.98
N ARG A 17 3.63 -5.98 5.75
CA ARG A 17 4.44 -4.77 6.00
C ARG A 17 4.06 -3.64 5.04
N ILE A 18 3.91 -3.94 3.75
CA ILE A 18 3.51 -2.97 2.74
C ILE A 18 2.13 -2.39 3.09
N VAL A 19 1.13 -3.24 3.35
CA VAL A 19 -0.22 -2.80 3.71
C VAL A 19 -0.23 -1.90 4.95
N ARG A 20 0.56 -2.23 5.99
CA ARG A 20 0.65 -1.41 7.19
C ARG A 20 1.22 -0.01 6.89
N SER A 21 2.33 0.05 6.17
CA SER A 21 2.96 1.33 5.81
C SER A 21 2.06 2.17 4.90
N SER A 22 1.43 1.55 3.89
CA SER A 22 0.51 2.24 2.98
C SER A 22 -0.70 2.83 3.71
N ARG A 23 -1.32 2.09 4.65
CA ARG A 23 -2.43 2.63 5.46
C ARG A 23 -2.02 3.86 6.28
N TYR A 24 -0.81 3.86 6.84
CA TYR A 24 -0.30 5.00 7.60
C TYR A 24 -0.05 6.22 6.69
N ILE A 25 0.49 6.00 5.49
CA ILE A 25 0.68 7.06 4.48
C ILE A 25 -0.67 7.64 4.04
N ILE A 26 -1.63 6.77 3.67
CA ILE A 26 -2.99 7.18 3.30
C ILE A 26 -3.63 7.99 4.43
N PHE A 27 -3.56 7.50 5.67
CA PHE A 27 -4.13 8.19 6.81
C PHE A 27 -3.51 9.58 7.00
N LYS A 28 -2.17 9.70 7.00
CA LYS A 28 -1.46 10.97 7.20
C LYS A 28 -1.76 11.99 6.09
N LEU A 29 -1.85 11.54 4.84
CA LEU A 29 -2.11 12.41 3.69
C LEU A 29 -3.59 12.80 3.59
N CYS A 30 -4.51 11.87 3.87
CA CYS A 30 -5.95 12.14 3.82
C CYS A 30 -6.46 12.91 5.05
N SER A 31 -5.78 12.82 6.20
CA SER A 31 -6.12 13.60 7.39
C SER A 31 -5.71 15.08 7.27
N SER A 32 -4.71 15.39 6.45
CA SER A 32 -4.29 16.76 6.18
C SER A 32 -5.04 17.27 4.95
N TYR A 33 -5.97 18.22 5.14
CA TYR A 33 -6.78 18.80 4.04
C TYR A 33 -5.93 19.24 2.84
N ALA A 34 -4.71 19.75 3.09
CA ALA A 34 -3.80 20.29 2.09
C ALA A 34 -3.39 19.27 1.01
N TYR A 35 -3.21 17.99 1.37
CA TYR A 35 -2.69 16.97 0.44
C TYR A 35 -3.75 15.95 0.01
N LYS A 36 -4.97 16.10 0.50
CA LYS A 36 -6.05 15.13 0.24
C LYS A 36 -6.37 15.06 -1.26
N ASN A 37 -6.53 16.20 -1.92
CA ASN A 37 -6.90 16.24 -3.34
C ASN A 37 -5.78 15.70 -4.23
N ASP A 38 -4.55 16.20 -4.05
CA ASP A 38 -3.37 15.76 -4.79
C ASP A 38 -3.12 14.25 -4.61
N PHE A 39 -3.33 13.73 -3.40
CA PHE A 39 -3.19 12.30 -3.13
C PHE A 39 -4.18 11.46 -3.95
N TYR A 40 -5.46 11.82 -3.95
CA TYR A 40 -6.48 11.09 -4.71
C TYR A 40 -6.27 11.23 -6.22
N GLU A 41 -5.80 12.38 -6.71
CA GLU A 41 -5.47 12.58 -8.12
C GLU A 41 -4.31 11.66 -8.55
N ILE A 42 -3.23 11.60 -7.77
CA ILE A 42 -2.10 10.71 -8.05
C ILE A 42 -2.56 9.24 -8.07
N VAL A 43 -3.35 8.82 -7.09
CA VAL A 43 -3.88 7.44 -7.03
C VAL A 43 -4.78 7.13 -8.23
N ALA A 44 -5.60 8.08 -8.66
CA ALA A 44 -6.45 7.94 -9.84
C ALA A 44 -5.64 7.87 -11.13
N ASN A 45 -4.56 8.65 -11.24
CA ASN A 45 -3.66 8.62 -12.40
C ASN A 45 -2.90 7.28 -12.48
N ILE A 46 -2.47 6.72 -11.35
CA ILE A 46 -1.86 5.37 -11.31
C ILE A 46 -2.86 4.30 -11.79
N HIS A 47 -4.11 4.32 -11.32
CA HIS A 47 -5.15 3.38 -11.76
C HIS A 47 -5.50 3.47 -13.24
N LYS A 48 -5.23 4.61 -13.90
CA LYS A 48 -5.44 4.77 -15.35
C LYS A 48 -4.26 4.24 -16.18
N LEU A 49 -3.11 3.99 -15.55
CA LEU A 49 -1.91 3.49 -16.20
C LEU A 49 -1.79 1.96 -16.15
N GLU A 50 -2.47 1.31 -15.19
CA GLU A 50 -2.72 -0.14 -15.19
C GLU A 50 -3.78 -0.50 -16.25
#